data_AF-A0A9X4C8Y5-F1
#
_entry.id   AF-A0A9X4C8Y5-F1
#
_cell.length_a   1.000
_cell.length_b   1.000
_cell.length_c   1.000
_cell.angle_alpha   90.00
_cell.angle_beta   90.00
_cell.angle_gamma   90.00
#
_symmetry.space_group_name_H-M   'P 1'
#
loop_
_entity.id
_entity.type
_entity.pdbx_description
1 polymer ?
#
loop_
_entity_poly.entity_id
_entity_poly.type
_entity_poly.pdbx_seq_one_letter_code
_entity_poly.pdbx_strand_id
1 'polypeptide(L)'
;MSTSRKLSLNPGHARKRTRWKVKWGVPARAAGGTARAAALSGDERREIARKAAKARWARHLPRATHEGVIRFGGIEIEVAVLDDGRRLVTQSGFMVGLGRIRPPKGRQYYRSGANLPAFLTVQNLKPFIGEELIRVANQIEFRTKQGLKAFGYAADFLSEVCDVFARAQRAGVLKTTQRNIAHRAGIIAEHLEGSGAMRIIDEATGYHETREA
;
A
#
# COMPACT_ATOMS: atom_id res chain seq x y z
N MET A 1 73.58 44.82 -17.89
CA MET A 1 73.64 44.18 -16.55
C MET A 1 72.26 44.34 -15.91
N SER A 2 71.54 43.38 -15.33
CA SER A 2 71.78 41.97 -15.03
C SER A 2 70.43 41.31 -14.67
N THR A 3 70.23 40.08 -15.15
CA THR A 3 69.54 38.93 -14.52
C THR A 3 68.06 38.93 -14.14
N SER A 4 67.36 37.99 -14.81
CA SER A 4 66.13 37.28 -14.48
C SER A 4 66.09 36.66 -13.07
N ARG A 5 64.89 36.59 -12.46
CA ARG A 5 64.50 35.45 -11.61
C ARG A 5 62.97 35.29 -11.53
N LYS A 6 62.49 34.16 -12.06
CA LYS A 6 61.16 33.59 -11.78
C LYS A 6 61.06 33.25 -10.28
N LEU A 7 59.94 33.57 -9.64
CA LEU A 7 59.53 32.94 -8.38
C LEU A 7 58.16 32.26 -8.57
N SER A 8 58.09 31.04 -8.08
CA SER A 8 57.07 30.02 -8.26
C SER A 8 55.68 30.35 -7.69
N LEU A 9 54.63 29.97 -8.41
CA LEU A 9 53.25 29.87 -7.92
C LEU A 9 53.16 28.83 -6.79
N ASN A 10 52.68 29.26 -5.62
CA ASN A 10 52.39 28.43 -4.46
C ASN A 10 50.89 28.02 -4.51
N PRO A 11 50.50 26.72 -4.52
CA PRO A 11 49.14 26.27 -4.85
C PRO A 11 48.14 26.34 -3.67
N GLY A 12 48.36 27.24 -2.70
CA GLY A 12 47.59 27.29 -1.44
C GLY A 12 46.32 28.15 -1.43
N HIS A 13 45.91 28.75 -2.55
CA HIS A 13 44.84 29.77 -2.55
C HIS A 13 43.52 29.36 -3.25
N ALA A 14 43.20 28.06 -3.28
CA ALA A 14 41.92 27.55 -3.78
C ALA A 14 40.74 27.65 -2.76
N ARG A 15 40.77 28.59 -1.81
CA ARG A 15 39.74 28.70 -0.75
C ARG A 15 39.27 30.12 -0.42
N LYS A 16 39.10 31.00 -1.40
CA LYS A 16 38.51 32.34 -1.14
C LYS A 16 37.60 32.87 -2.27
N ARG A 17 36.52 32.15 -2.61
CA ARG A 17 35.42 32.73 -3.41
C ARG A 17 34.02 32.24 -3.01
N THR A 18 33.71 32.20 -1.71
CA THR A 18 32.33 32.07 -1.19
C THR A 18 31.77 33.39 -0.62
N ARG A 19 32.39 34.53 -0.90
CA ARG A 19 32.02 35.84 -0.31
C ARG A 19 31.02 36.68 -1.10
N TRP A 20 30.52 36.23 -2.25
CA TRP A 20 29.72 37.09 -3.15
C TRP A 20 28.19 37.01 -2.99
N LYS A 21 27.64 36.22 -2.07
CA LYS A 21 26.17 36.05 -1.90
C LYS A 21 25.58 36.59 -0.58
N VAL A 22 26.15 37.67 -0.02
CA VAL A 22 25.59 38.34 1.17
C VAL A 22 25.08 39.76 0.86
N LYS A 23 24.76 40.08 -0.41
CA LYS A 23 24.28 41.43 -0.79
C LYS A 23 22.76 41.56 -0.99
N TRP A 24 21.96 40.52 -0.76
CA TRP A 24 20.51 40.57 -1.03
C TRP A 24 19.62 39.87 0.00
N GLY A 25 19.85 40.08 1.30
CA GLY A 25 18.83 39.85 2.34
C GLY A 25 18.27 38.43 2.53
N VAL A 26 18.70 37.44 1.75
CA VAL A 26 18.22 36.05 1.89
C VAL A 26 19.00 35.39 3.02
N PRO A 27 18.35 34.93 4.10
CA PRO A 27 19.02 34.22 5.18
C PRO A 27 19.75 33.00 4.61
N ALA A 28 20.96 32.69 5.10
CA ALA A 28 21.79 31.60 4.59
C ALA A 28 21.05 30.24 4.53
N ARG A 29 20.07 30.01 5.42
CA ARG A 29 19.19 28.81 5.43
C ARG A 29 18.22 28.73 4.23
N ALA A 30 17.82 29.88 3.66
CA ALA A 30 16.91 29.96 2.50
C ALA A 30 17.65 30.09 1.15
N ALA A 31 18.94 30.39 1.16
CA ALA A 31 19.77 30.54 -0.04
C ALA A 31 19.91 29.24 -0.84
N GLY A 32 19.91 28.08 -0.18
CA GLY A 32 19.95 26.77 -0.84
C GLY A 32 18.64 26.42 -1.57
N GLY A 33 17.50 26.73 -0.96
CA GLY A 33 16.17 26.48 -1.55
C GLY A 33 15.90 27.36 -2.76
N THR A 34 16.27 28.65 -2.68
CA THR A 34 16.14 29.61 -3.78
C THR A 34 17.06 29.28 -4.95
N ALA A 35 18.33 28.93 -4.69
CA ALA A 35 19.26 28.50 -5.73
C ALA A 35 18.79 27.22 -6.45
N ARG A 36 18.24 26.26 -5.70
CA ARG A 36 17.66 25.04 -6.28
C ARG A 36 16.41 25.32 -7.10
N ALA A 37 15.52 26.20 -6.65
CA ALA A 37 14.29 26.54 -7.36
C ALA A 37 14.57 27.24 -8.71
N ALA A 38 15.63 28.06 -8.77
CA ALA A 38 16.09 28.73 -9.99
C ALA A 38 16.77 27.78 -10.99
N ALA A 39 17.34 26.66 -10.52
CA ALA A 39 18.06 25.69 -11.35
C ALA A 39 17.16 24.62 -11.98
N LEU A 40 15.88 24.53 -11.59
CA LEU A 40 14.96 23.50 -12.07
C LEU A 40 14.16 23.99 -13.29
N SER A 41 14.10 23.14 -14.31
CA SER A 41 13.20 23.30 -15.45
C SER A 41 11.72 23.18 -15.05
N GLY A 42 10.81 23.59 -15.94
CA GLY A 42 9.36 23.49 -15.71
C GLY A 42 8.90 22.05 -15.46
N ASP A 43 9.44 21.09 -16.20
CA ASP A 43 9.11 19.67 -16.06
C ASP A 43 9.66 19.07 -14.77
N GLU A 44 10.90 19.37 -14.39
CA GLU A 44 11.47 18.92 -13.12
C GLU A 44 10.71 19.51 -11.93
N ARG A 45 10.27 20.78 -12.01
CA ARG A 45 9.43 21.41 -10.99
C ARG A 45 8.08 20.71 -10.89
N ARG A 46 7.46 20.35 -12.02
CA ARG A 46 6.19 19.61 -12.10
C ARG A 46 6.34 18.20 -11.52
N GLU A 47 7.44 17.50 -11.79
CA GLU A 47 7.71 16.17 -11.24
C GLU A 47 7.95 16.21 -9.73
N ILE A 48 8.73 17.17 -9.23
CA ILE A 48 8.96 17.37 -7.80
C ILE A 48 7.63 17.72 -7.09
N ALA A 49 6.81 18.58 -7.69
CA ALA A 49 5.48 18.89 -7.17
C ALA A 49 4.57 17.64 -7.14
N ARG A 50 4.57 16.82 -8.20
CA ARG A 50 3.83 15.55 -8.26
C ARG A 50 4.30 14.57 -7.18
N LYS A 51 5.62 14.44 -6.99
CA LYS A 51 6.22 13.57 -5.96
C LYS A 51 5.90 14.07 -4.54
N ALA A 52 5.94 15.39 -4.32
CA ALA A 52 5.58 16.01 -3.04
C ALA A 52 4.07 15.95 -2.76
N ALA A 53 3.21 16.06 -3.78
CA ALA A 53 1.78 15.84 -3.68
C ALA A 53 1.48 14.37 -3.32
N LYS A 54 2.10 13.41 -4.02
CA LYS A 54 2.00 11.98 -3.71
C LYS A 54 2.50 11.66 -2.29
N ALA A 55 3.57 12.30 -1.83
CA ALA A 55 4.08 12.16 -0.46
C ALA A 55 3.20 12.85 0.60
N ARG A 56 2.55 13.98 0.28
CA ARG A 56 1.56 14.65 1.13
C ARG A 56 0.26 13.86 1.24
N TRP A 57 -0.21 13.30 0.13
CA TRP A 57 -1.33 12.36 0.11
C TRP A 57 -0.97 11.07 0.86
N ALA A 58 0.26 10.57 0.75
CA ALA A 58 0.75 9.50 1.60
C ALA A 58 0.80 9.85 3.11
N ARG A 59 0.67 11.14 3.47
CA ARG A 59 0.58 11.62 4.86
C ARG A 59 -0.87 11.63 5.39
N HIS A 60 -1.87 11.59 4.49
CA HIS A 60 -3.29 11.47 4.82
C HIS A 60 -3.79 10.11 4.34
N LEU A 61 -3.79 9.15 5.26
CA LEU A 61 -4.42 7.86 5.00
C LEU A 61 -5.91 8.05 4.72
N PRO A 62 -6.46 7.35 3.70
CA PRO A 62 -7.90 7.28 3.50
C PRO A 62 -8.60 6.88 4.79
N ARG A 63 -9.76 7.46 5.06
CA ARG A 63 -10.53 7.20 6.28
C ARG A 63 -11.72 6.31 5.98
N ALA A 64 -11.98 5.33 6.84
CA ALA A 64 -13.23 4.58 6.81
C ALA A 64 -14.40 5.51 7.14
N THR A 65 -15.32 5.64 6.19
CA THR A 65 -16.61 6.32 6.36
C THR A 65 -17.66 5.34 6.85
N HIS A 66 -17.54 4.07 6.48
CA HIS A 66 -18.42 2.97 6.89
C HIS A 66 -17.59 1.77 7.33
N GLU A 67 -18.08 1.06 8.34
CA GLU A 67 -17.47 -0.16 8.89
C GLU A 67 -18.63 -1.12 9.19
N GLY A 68 -18.39 -2.40 8.99
CA GLY A 68 -19.41 -3.43 9.11
C GLY A 68 -18.81 -4.82 9.21
N VAL A 69 -19.68 -5.82 9.34
CA VAL A 69 -19.28 -7.22 9.44
C VAL A 69 -20.14 -8.03 8.48
N ILE A 70 -19.50 -8.72 7.54
CA ILE A 70 -20.15 -9.73 6.71
C ILE A 70 -20.22 -11.03 7.49
N ARG A 71 -21.39 -11.69 7.47
CA ARG A 71 -21.60 -13.00 8.07
C ARG A 71 -21.81 -14.05 6.98
N PHE A 72 -20.91 -15.02 6.92
CA PHE A 72 -21.00 -16.21 6.07
C PHE A 72 -21.31 -17.42 6.96
N GLY A 73 -22.58 -17.57 7.33
CA GLY A 73 -23.00 -18.48 8.40
C GLY A 73 -22.32 -18.13 9.74
N GLY A 74 -21.50 -19.04 10.26
CA GLY A 74 -20.73 -18.84 11.50
C GLY A 74 -19.39 -18.11 11.31
N ILE A 75 -19.07 -17.61 10.12
CA ILE A 75 -17.84 -16.89 9.81
C ILE A 75 -18.14 -15.39 9.76
N GLU A 76 -17.41 -14.61 10.55
CA GLU A 76 -17.50 -13.15 10.54
C GLU A 76 -16.25 -12.55 9.89
N ILE A 77 -16.46 -11.59 8.99
CA ILE A 77 -15.40 -10.85 8.31
C ILE A 77 -15.69 -9.35 8.42
N GLU A 78 -14.82 -8.64 9.13
CA GLU A 78 -14.85 -7.19 9.21
C GLU A 78 -14.51 -6.54 7.86
N VAL A 79 -15.28 -5.53 7.50
CA VAL A 79 -15.18 -4.80 6.23
C VAL A 79 -15.35 -3.29 6.44
N ALA A 80 -14.89 -2.51 5.47
CA ALA A 80 -14.98 -1.05 5.53
C ALA A 80 -15.16 -0.43 4.14
N VAL A 81 -15.79 0.74 4.11
CA VAL A 81 -15.82 1.63 2.94
C VAL A 81 -15.05 2.90 3.29
N LEU A 82 -14.12 3.30 2.42
CA LEU A 82 -13.28 4.48 2.59
C LEU A 82 -13.97 5.75 2.06
N ASP A 83 -13.41 6.91 2.40
CA ASP A 83 -13.82 8.23 1.91
C ASP A 83 -13.65 8.41 0.40
N ASP A 84 -12.73 7.68 -0.21
CA ASP A 84 -12.56 7.59 -1.67
C ASP A 84 -13.44 6.51 -2.33
N GLY A 85 -14.40 5.95 -1.60
CA GLY A 85 -15.36 4.96 -2.11
C GLY A 85 -14.79 3.54 -2.24
N ARG A 86 -13.53 3.29 -1.90
CA ARG A 86 -13.00 1.92 -1.95
C ARG A 86 -13.62 1.04 -0.87
N ARG A 87 -14.06 -0.16 -1.27
CA ARG A 87 -14.53 -1.22 -0.38
C ARG A 87 -13.38 -2.14 -0.02
N LEU A 88 -13.22 -2.40 1.26
CA LEU A 88 -12.13 -3.18 1.81
C LEU A 88 -12.64 -4.33 2.66
N VAL A 89 -11.93 -5.44 2.59
CA VAL A 89 -11.92 -6.44 3.66
C VAL A 89 -10.77 -6.12 4.61
N THR A 90 -11.03 -6.01 5.91
CA THR A 90 -9.95 -5.71 6.86
C THR A 90 -9.00 -6.91 6.95
N GLN A 91 -7.71 -6.66 7.11
CA GLN A 91 -6.72 -7.74 7.26
C GLN A 91 -7.06 -8.59 8.49
N SER A 92 -7.49 -7.98 9.59
CA SER A 92 -7.88 -8.68 10.81
C SER A 92 -9.07 -9.60 10.57
N GLY A 93 -10.17 -9.05 10.01
CA GLY A 93 -11.38 -9.80 9.69
C GLY A 93 -11.12 -10.95 8.74
N PHE A 94 -10.34 -10.70 7.68
CA PHE A 94 -9.94 -11.72 6.72
C PHE A 94 -9.17 -12.90 7.37
N MET A 95 -8.19 -12.58 8.22
CA MET A 95 -7.34 -13.59 8.86
C MET A 95 -8.11 -14.43 9.89
N VAL A 96 -9.01 -13.79 10.65
CA VAL A 96 -9.92 -14.48 11.57
C VAL A 96 -10.91 -15.34 10.81
N GLY A 97 -11.53 -14.78 9.77
CA GLY A 97 -12.56 -15.43 8.93
C GLY A 97 -12.07 -16.66 8.19
N LEU A 98 -10.83 -16.68 7.70
CA LEU A 98 -10.30 -17.84 6.97
C LEU A 98 -9.76 -18.98 7.84
N GLY A 99 -9.52 -18.77 9.13
CA GLY A 99 -9.02 -19.86 9.98
C GLY A 99 -8.18 -19.43 11.17
N ARG A 100 -8.31 -18.18 11.63
CA ARG A 100 -7.38 -17.57 12.60
C ARG A 100 -5.93 -17.70 12.15
N ILE A 101 -5.70 -17.40 10.87
CA ILE A 101 -4.35 -17.30 10.35
C ILE A 101 -3.66 -16.23 11.19
N ARG A 102 -2.53 -16.53 11.81
CA ARG A 102 -1.85 -15.57 12.68
C ARG A 102 -1.21 -14.51 11.79
N PRO A 103 -1.53 -13.22 11.92
CA PRO A 103 -0.76 -12.20 11.21
C PRO A 103 0.67 -12.21 11.78
N PRO A 104 1.73 -12.42 10.97
CA PRO A 104 3.09 -12.15 11.42
C PRO A 104 3.21 -10.71 11.94
N LYS A 105 4.08 -10.53 12.94
CA LYS A 105 4.35 -9.22 13.55
C LYS A 105 5.02 -8.30 12.51
N GLY A 106 4.41 -7.15 12.22
CA GLY A 106 4.99 -6.10 11.37
C GLY A 106 4.99 -6.39 9.85
N ARG A 107 5.85 -5.69 9.10
CA ARG A 107 5.97 -5.82 7.62
C ARG A 107 6.49 -7.20 7.13
N GLN A 108 6.77 -8.14 8.03
CA GLN A 108 7.20 -9.51 7.69
C GLN A 108 6.10 -10.37 7.04
N TYR A 109 4.90 -9.80 6.87
CA TYR A 109 3.77 -10.44 6.21
C TYR A 109 4.00 -10.73 4.72
N TYR A 110 4.94 -10.02 4.09
CA TYR A 110 5.27 -10.14 2.68
C TYR A 110 6.66 -10.75 2.49
N ARG A 111 6.79 -11.69 1.55
CA ARG A 111 8.10 -12.13 1.06
C ARG A 111 8.49 -11.28 -0.13
N SER A 112 9.73 -10.76 -0.11
CA SER A 112 10.33 -9.98 -1.19
C SER A 112 10.07 -10.64 -2.56
N GLY A 113 9.28 -9.99 -3.41
CA GLY A 113 9.01 -10.41 -4.78
C GLY A 113 7.55 -10.22 -5.22
N ALA A 114 6.59 -10.65 -4.40
CA ALA A 114 5.16 -10.46 -4.64
C ALA A 114 4.53 -9.92 -3.36
N ASN A 115 3.74 -8.86 -3.45
CA ASN A 115 3.01 -8.26 -2.33
C ASN A 115 1.83 -9.19 -1.94
N LEU A 116 2.13 -10.46 -1.67
CA LEU A 116 1.22 -11.51 -1.29
C LEU A 116 1.36 -11.84 0.20
N PRO A 117 0.24 -12.07 0.89
CA PRO A 117 0.22 -12.68 2.20
C PRO A 117 1.07 -13.94 2.33
N ALA A 118 1.81 -14.04 3.44
CA ALA A 118 2.68 -15.19 3.73
C ALA A 118 1.98 -16.56 3.57
N PHE A 119 0.72 -16.68 3.97
CA PHE A 119 -0.03 -17.94 3.88
C PHE A 119 -0.33 -18.39 2.44
N LEU A 120 -0.37 -17.46 1.47
CA LEU A 120 -0.50 -17.76 0.05
C LEU A 120 0.83 -18.16 -0.58
N THR A 121 1.97 -17.76 0.00
CA THR A 121 3.32 -18.02 -0.58
C THR A 121 3.83 -19.46 -0.40
N VAL A 122 3.01 -20.36 0.12
CA VAL A 122 3.36 -21.77 0.35
C VAL A 122 3.46 -22.54 -0.97
N GLN A 123 4.42 -23.47 -1.06
CA GLN A 123 4.80 -24.11 -2.33
C GLN A 123 3.62 -24.80 -3.04
N ASN A 124 2.73 -25.44 -2.29
CA ASN A 124 1.59 -26.16 -2.86
C ASN A 124 0.47 -25.25 -3.37
N LEU A 125 0.44 -23.96 -2.99
CA LEU A 125 -0.53 -22.99 -3.50
C LEU A 125 0.00 -22.17 -4.67
N LYS A 126 1.34 -22.08 -4.84
CA LYS A 126 1.97 -21.30 -5.91
C LYS A 126 1.39 -21.53 -7.31
N PRO A 127 1.09 -22.78 -7.75
CA PRO A 127 0.55 -23.03 -9.09
C PRO A 127 -0.83 -22.40 -9.33
N PHE A 128 -1.55 -22.04 -8.26
CA PHE A 128 -2.89 -21.48 -8.35
C PHE A 128 -2.91 -19.95 -8.21
N ILE A 129 -1.78 -19.32 -7.91
CA ILE A 129 -1.69 -17.87 -7.78
C ILE A 129 -1.67 -17.26 -9.18
N GLY A 130 -2.78 -16.61 -9.56
CA GLY A 130 -2.90 -15.86 -10.81
C GLY A 130 -2.44 -14.40 -10.68
N GLU A 131 -2.37 -13.72 -11.82
CA GLU A 131 -2.02 -12.29 -11.87
C GLU A 131 -3.05 -11.41 -11.17
N GLU A 132 -4.35 -11.74 -11.25
CA GLU A 132 -5.41 -10.98 -10.60
C GLU A 132 -5.21 -10.94 -9.09
N LEU A 133 -5.05 -12.10 -8.45
CA LEU A 133 -4.69 -12.16 -7.02
C LEU A 133 -3.47 -11.31 -6.67
N ILE A 134 -2.43 -11.28 -7.51
CA ILE A 134 -1.25 -10.44 -7.27
C ILE A 134 -1.61 -8.95 -7.33
N ARG A 135 -2.49 -8.54 -8.24
CA ARG A 135 -2.99 -7.15 -8.34
C ARG A 135 -3.76 -6.74 -7.09
N VAL A 136 -4.68 -7.59 -6.61
CA VAL A 136 -5.58 -7.26 -5.49
C VAL A 136 -4.99 -7.56 -4.10
N ALA A 137 -3.89 -8.30 -4.01
CA ALA A 137 -3.21 -8.61 -2.75
C ALA A 137 -2.44 -7.42 -2.13
N ASN A 138 -2.38 -6.29 -2.84
CA ASN A 138 -1.72 -5.09 -2.31
C ASN A 138 -2.44 -4.59 -1.06
N GLN A 139 -1.69 -4.50 0.05
CA GLN A 139 -2.21 -3.95 1.29
C GLN A 139 -2.59 -2.48 1.14
N ILE A 140 -3.79 -2.14 1.59
CA ILE A 140 -4.27 -0.76 1.69
C ILE A 140 -4.19 -0.35 3.16
N GLU A 141 -3.33 0.64 3.43
CA GLU A 141 -3.26 1.29 4.74
C GLU A 141 -4.34 2.37 4.83
N PHE A 142 -5.11 2.37 5.92
CA PHE A 142 -6.23 3.30 6.12
C PHE A 142 -6.38 3.67 7.61
N ARG A 143 -7.27 4.64 7.90
CA ARG A 143 -7.71 4.96 9.26
C ARG A 143 -9.13 4.46 9.50
N THR A 144 -9.36 3.76 10.60
CA THR A 144 -10.70 3.35 11.04
C THR A 144 -11.57 4.56 11.38
N LYS A 145 -12.87 4.36 11.63
CA LYS A 145 -13.78 5.43 12.09
C LYS A 145 -13.28 6.16 13.33
N GLN A 146 -12.66 5.40 14.23
CA GLN A 146 -12.04 5.84 15.49
C GLN A 146 -10.67 6.49 15.29
N GLY A 147 -10.18 6.59 14.05
CA GLY A 147 -8.90 7.22 13.70
C GLY A 147 -7.67 6.33 13.90
N LEU A 148 -7.86 5.05 14.25
CA LEU A 148 -6.76 4.10 14.41
C LEU A 148 -6.22 3.67 13.04
N LYS A 149 -4.92 3.44 12.95
CA LYS A 149 -4.30 2.92 11.73
C LYS A 149 -4.63 1.42 11.59
N ALA A 150 -5.12 1.04 10.41
CA ALA A 150 -5.47 -0.33 10.06
C ALA A 150 -5.02 -0.68 8.64
N PHE A 151 -5.17 -1.95 8.29
CA PHE A 151 -4.84 -2.48 6.97
C PHE A 151 -5.99 -3.32 6.42
N GLY A 152 -6.17 -3.29 5.11
CA GLY A 152 -7.15 -4.10 4.40
C GLY A 152 -6.67 -4.48 3.01
N TYR A 153 -7.50 -5.23 2.32
CA TYR A 153 -7.35 -5.62 0.93
C TYR A 153 -8.57 -5.15 0.14
N ALA A 154 -8.43 -5.02 -1.17
CA ALA A 154 -9.55 -4.76 -2.06
C ALA A 154 -10.64 -5.84 -1.88
N ALA A 155 -11.91 -5.49 -2.13
CA ALA A 155 -13.04 -6.42 -2.02
C ALA A 155 -12.79 -7.75 -2.75
N ASP A 156 -12.28 -7.68 -3.97
CA ASP A 156 -12.05 -8.83 -4.86
C ASP A 156 -10.98 -9.79 -4.35
N PHE A 157 -10.10 -9.33 -3.45
CA PHE A 157 -9.09 -10.17 -2.82
C PHE A 157 -9.69 -11.38 -2.11
N LEU A 158 -10.88 -11.23 -1.51
CA LEU A 158 -11.56 -12.34 -0.85
C LEU A 158 -11.96 -13.43 -1.85
N SER A 159 -12.55 -13.05 -2.99
CA SER A 159 -12.95 -13.95 -4.06
C SER A 159 -11.76 -14.70 -4.64
N GLU A 160 -10.68 -13.99 -4.95
CA GLU A 160 -9.46 -14.57 -5.51
C GLU A 160 -8.82 -15.61 -4.58
N VAL A 161 -8.80 -15.34 -3.26
CA VAL A 161 -8.28 -16.31 -2.30
C VAL A 161 -9.19 -17.54 -2.21
N CYS A 162 -10.51 -17.36 -2.27
CA CYS A 162 -11.43 -18.49 -2.27
C CYS A 162 -11.21 -19.40 -3.48
N ASP A 163 -11.05 -18.82 -4.68
CA ASP A 163 -10.75 -19.58 -5.89
C ASP A 163 -9.41 -20.35 -5.80
N VAL A 164 -8.36 -19.74 -5.26
CA VAL A 164 -7.08 -20.44 -5.01
C VAL A 164 -7.26 -21.70 -4.18
N PHE A 165 -7.99 -21.60 -3.06
CA PHE A 165 -8.23 -22.76 -2.21
C PHE A 165 -9.15 -23.78 -2.86
N ALA A 166 -10.15 -23.35 -3.63
CA ALA A 166 -11.03 -24.24 -4.37
C ALA A 166 -10.26 -25.05 -5.42
N ARG A 167 -9.40 -24.40 -6.21
CA ARG A 167 -8.53 -25.08 -7.20
C ARG A 167 -7.52 -26.01 -6.54
N ALA A 168 -6.89 -25.58 -5.46
CA ALA A 168 -5.94 -26.43 -4.73
C ALA A 168 -6.62 -27.64 -4.08
N GLN A 169 -7.84 -27.48 -3.56
CA GLN A 169 -8.67 -28.58 -3.04
C GLN A 169 -9.03 -29.57 -4.15
N ARG A 170 -9.50 -29.09 -5.31
CA ARG A 170 -9.80 -29.95 -6.48
C ARG A 170 -8.57 -30.72 -6.98
N ALA A 171 -7.39 -30.11 -6.91
CA ALA A 171 -6.13 -30.76 -7.28
C ALA A 171 -5.60 -31.75 -6.22
N GLY A 172 -6.21 -31.83 -5.03
CA GLY A 172 -5.77 -32.74 -3.97
C GLY A 172 -4.43 -32.38 -3.32
N VAL A 173 -3.94 -31.15 -3.52
CA VAL A 173 -2.59 -30.73 -3.07
C VAL A 173 -2.59 -30.00 -1.71
N LEU A 174 -3.73 -29.92 -1.04
CA LEU A 174 -3.86 -29.26 0.26
C LEU A 174 -3.34 -30.13 1.40
N LYS A 175 -2.57 -29.49 2.29
CA LYS A 175 -2.11 -30.10 3.54
C LYS A 175 -3.26 -30.19 4.54
N THR A 176 -3.16 -31.10 5.51
CA THR A 176 -4.14 -31.26 6.60
C THR A 176 -4.45 -29.92 7.29
N THR A 177 -3.43 -29.10 7.54
CA THR A 177 -3.57 -27.78 8.18
C THR A 177 -4.31 -26.75 7.34
N GLN A 178 -4.41 -26.94 6.02
CA GLN A 178 -5.08 -26.03 5.09
C GLN A 178 -6.53 -26.45 4.81
N ARG A 179 -6.94 -27.67 5.17
CA ARG A 179 -8.30 -28.17 4.89
C ARG A 179 -9.38 -27.32 5.56
N ASN A 180 -9.15 -26.89 6.80
CA ASN A 180 -10.08 -25.99 7.49
C ASN A 180 -10.18 -24.63 6.76
N ILE A 181 -9.06 -24.11 6.26
CA ILE A 181 -9.06 -22.86 5.49
C ILE A 181 -9.85 -23.02 4.20
N ALA A 182 -9.62 -24.11 3.46
CA ALA A 182 -10.33 -24.41 2.22
C ALA A 182 -11.83 -24.62 2.44
N HIS A 183 -12.23 -25.28 3.52
CA HIS A 183 -13.64 -25.43 3.90
C HIS A 183 -14.30 -24.08 4.16
N ARG A 184 -13.67 -23.21 4.97
CA ARG A 184 -14.19 -21.86 5.24
C ARG A 184 -14.23 -20.99 3.99
N ALA A 185 -13.21 -21.09 3.13
CA ALA A 185 -13.18 -20.43 1.83
C ALA A 185 -14.32 -20.89 0.91
N GLY A 186 -14.68 -22.18 0.93
CA GLY A 186 -15.85 -22.71 0.21
C GLY A 186 -17.16 -22.07 0.67
N ILE A 187 -17.40 -22.03 1.99
CA ILE A 187 -18.59 -21.37 2.56
C ILE A 187 -18.66 -19.90 2.12
N ILE A 188 -17.53 -19.17 2.17
CA ILE A 188 -17.47 -17.78 1.74
C ILE A 188 -17.80 -17.66 0.24
N ALA A 189 -17.19 -18.50 -0.60
CA ALA A 189 -17.39 -18.49 -2.06
C ALA A 189 -18.87 -18.66 -2.44
N GLU A 190 -19.56 -19.62 -1.82
CA GLU A 190 -20.99 -19.89 -2.07
C GLU A 190 -21.87 -18.66 -1.84
N HIS A 191 -21.55 -17.84 -0.84
CA HIS A 191 -22.29 -16.61 -0.55
C HIS A 191 -21.92 -15.47 -1.51
N LEU A 192 -20.68 -15.42 -2.00
CA LEU A 192 -20.22 -14.38 -2.93
C LEU A 192 -20.81 -14.56 -4.34
N GLU A 193 -21.02 -15.80 -4.80
CA GLU A 193 -21.52 -16.12 -6.15
C GLU A 193 -22.89 -15.49 -6.47
N GLY A 194 -23.73 -15.25 -5.46
CA GLY A 194 -25.05 -14.65 -5.69
C GLY A 194 -25.04 -13.13 -5.87
N SER A 195 -23.91 -12.44 -5.64
CA SER A 195 -23.99 -11.02 -5.24
C SER A 195 -22.75 -10.16 -5.42
N GLY A 196 -21.55 -10.74 -5.50
CA GLY A 196 -20.29 -10.02 -5.62
C GLY A 196 -19.81 -9.38 -4.31
N ALA A 197 -18.49 -9.34 -4.12
CA ALA A 197 -17.87 -8.89 -2.86
C ALA A 197 -18.19 -7.42 -2.52
N MET A 198 -18.15 -6.51 -3.50
CA MET A 198 -18.47 -5.09 -3.26
C MET A 198 -19.91 -4.89 -2.77
N ARG A 199 -20.89 -5.55 -3.39
CA ARG A 199 -22.30 -5.42 -3.02
C ARG A 199 -22.55 -5.88 -1.59
N ILE A 200 -21.95 -7.01 -1.20
CA ILE A 200 -22.10 -7.55 0.15
C ILE A 200 -21.41 -6.63 1.18
N ILE A 201 -20.29 -6.00 0.82
CA ILE A 201 -19.69 -4.97 1.67
C ILE A 201 -20.63 -3.77 1.83
N ASP A 202 -21.22 -3.29 0.74
CA ASP A 202 -22.15 -2.16 0.76
C ASP A 202 -23.34 -2.46 1.67
N GLU A 203 -23.94 -3.65 1.54
CA GLU A 203 -25.03 -4.14 2.40
C GLU A 203 -24.59 -4.23 3.88
N ALA A 204 -23.45 -4.85 4.17
CA ALA A 204 -22.96 -5.05 5.54
C ALA A 204 -22.54 -3.74 6.23
N THR A 205 -22.22 -2.70 5.46
CA THR A 205 -21.79 -1.39 5.96
C THR A 205 -22.90 -0.33 5.93
N GLY A 206 -24.04 -0.64 5.30
CA GLY A 206 -25.11 0.33 5.02
C GLY A 206 -24.69 1.41 4.02
N TYR A 207 -23.64 1.18 3.23
CA TYR A 207 -23.15 2.14 2.25
C TYR A 207 -24.06 2.11 1.01
N HIS A 208 -24.52 3.29 0.61
CA HIS A 208 -25.20 3.50 -0.66
C HIS A 208 -24.39 4.49 -1.47
N GLU A 209 -23.97 4.09 -2.66
CA GLU A 209 -23.30 4.99 -3.60
C GLU A 209 -24.27 6.10 -3.97
N THR A 210 -24.01 7.31 -3.48
CA THR A 210 -24.77 8.49 -3.90
C THR A 210 -24.35 8.78 -5.32
N ARG A 211 -25.12 8.32 -6.30
CA ARG A 211 -24.99 8.80 -7.67
C ARG A 211 -25.44 10.26 -7.66
N GLU A 212 -24.49 11.19 -7.61
CA GLU A 212 -24.80 12.56 -8.02
C GLU A 212 -25.30 12.48 -9.47
N ALA A 213 -26.56 12.86 -9.67
CA ALA A 213 -27.27 12.87 -10.94
C ALA A 213 -26.95 14.13 -11.74
#